data_AF-A0A1Y2K3A7-F1
#
_entry.id   AF-A0A1Y2K3A7-F1
#
_cell.length_a   1.000
_cell.length_b   1.000
_cell.length_c   1.000
_cell.angle_alpha   90.00
_cell.angle_beta   90.00
_cell.angle_gamma   90.00
#
_symmetry.space_group_name_H-M   'P 1'
#
loop_
_entity.id
_entity.type
_entity.pdbx_description
1 polymer ?
#
loop_
_entity_poly.entity_id
_entity_poly.type
_entity_poly.pdbx_seq_one_letter_code
_entity_poly.pdbx_strand_id
1 'polypeptide(L)'
;MIAVAIAAPLALAGCANNAQQGAGVGALAGALAGSLTSKSKNKEQNALIGAAIGGALGYMIGNEMDKADKQRLRDVYETSPSNKTSSWVNPDSGNQYRVTPKPAVTSRSGQVCRDAEIEAVIDGRRETVVQRACRLPDGRWEAG
;
A
#
# COMPACT_ATOMS: atom_id res chain seq x y z
N MET A 1 -36.48 -46.04 3.45
CA MET A 1 -35.23 -46.81 3.35
C MET A 1 -34.64 -46.46 1.99
N ILE A 2 -33.50 -45.80 1.82
CA ILE A 2 -32.15 -46.16 2.27
C ILE A 2 -31.31 -44.87 2.40
N ALA A 3 -30.54 -44.77 3.49
CA ALA A 3 -29.46 -43.81 3.64
C ALA A 3 -28.18 -44.39 3.02
N VAL A 4 -27.40 -43.59 2.30
CA VAL A 4 -26.02 -43.94 1.95
C VAL A 4 -25.13 -42.73 2.24
N ALA A 5 -24.47 -42.79 3.39
CA ALA A 5 -23.26 -42.04 3.67
C ALA A 5 -22.08 -42.83 3.09
N ILE A 6 -21.25 -42.21 2.24
CA ILE A 6 -19.94 -42.75 1.88
C ILE A 6 -18.91 -41.64 2.12
N ALA A 7 -17.93 -42.01 2.95
CA ALA A 7 -16.84 -41.21 3.46
C ALA A 7 -15.72 -40.96 2.42
N ALA A 8 -14.87 -39.98 2.76
CA ALA A 8 -13.70 -39.49 2.03
C ALA A 8 -12.65 -40.57 1.67
N PRO A 9 -11.72 -40.28 0.74
CA PRO A 9 -10.47 -39.61 1.16
C PRO A 9 -9.92 -38.56 0.16
N LEU A 10 -9.59 -37.36 0.65
CA LEU A 10 -8.75 -36.39 -0.06
C LEU A 10 -7.28 -36.72 0.21
N ALA A 11 -6.71 -37.61 -0.59
CA ALA A 11 -5.27 -37.78 -0.73
C ALA A 11 -4.80 -36.94 -1.92
N LEU A 12 -4.23 -35.77 -1.64
CA LEU A 12 -3.38 -35.05 -2.60
C LEU A 12 -1.98 -34.97 -2.00
N ALA A 13 -1.18 -35.98 -2.33
CA ALA A 13 0.26 -35.89 -2.31
C ALA A 13 0.69 -34.84 -3.34
N GLY A 14 1.24 -33.72 -2.86
CA GLY A 14 1.95 -32.72 -3.66
C GLY A 14 3.33 -32.54 -3.06
N CYS A 15 4.36 -32.87 -3.84
CA CYS A 15 5.75 -32.96 -3.41
C CYS A 15 6.27 -31.68 -2.74
N ALA A 16 6.75 -31.82 -1.50
CA ALA A 16 7.63 -30.86 -0.86
C ALA A 16 9.01 -30.93 -1.52
N ASN A 17 9.43 -29.86 -2.19
CA ASN A 17 10.82 -29.68 -2.60
C ASN A 17 11.28 -28.26 -2.22
N ASN A 18 12.03 -28.18 -1.13
CA ASN A 18 13.00 -27.12 -0.79
C ASN A 18 12.58 -25.64 -0.91
N ALA A 19 11.39 -25.28 -0.42
CA ALA A 19 11.00 -23.88 -0.15
C ALA A 19 10.89 -23.55 1.35
N GLN A 20 11.42 -24.42 2.22
CA GLN A 20 11.28 -24.32 3.68
C GLN A 20 12.55 -23.80 4.42
N GLN A 21 13.57 -23.31 3.71
CA GLN A 21 14.73 -22.63 4.33
C GLN A 21 14.76 -21.16 3.91
N GLY A 22 13.90 -20.37 4.52
CA GLY A 22 13.79 -18.93 4.25
C GLY A 22 12.62 -18.26 4.99
N ALA A 23 11.68 -19.06 5.50
CA ALA A 23 10.51 -18.63 6.27
C ALA A 23 10.84 -18.16 7.72
N GLY A 24 12.05 -17.66 7.98
CA GLY A 24 12.50 -17.29 9.32
C GLY A 24 12.55 -15.78 9.62
N VAL A 25 12.65 -14.89 8.62
CA VAL A 25 12.89 -13.44 8.89
C VAL A 25 12.23 -12.51 7.86
N GLY A 26 11.05 -12.82 7.35
CA GLY A 26 10.43 -11.94 6.33
C GLY A 26 8.94 -12.14 6.02
N ALA A 27 8.22 -12.95 6.80
CA ALA A 27 6.85 -13.34 6.49
C ALA A 27 5.78 -12.57 7.31
N LEU A 28 5.99 -11.27 7.58
CA LEU A 28 4.99 -10.45 8.29
C LEU A 28 4.60 -9.12 7.61
N ALA A 29 5.03 -8.82 6.37
CA ALA A 29 4.61 -7.57 5.72
C ALA A 29 4.62 -7.62 4.19
N GLY A 30 3.96 -8.61 3.58
CA GLY A 30 3.93 -8.75 2.13
C GLY A 30 2.89 -9.74 1.64
N ALA A 31 1.64 -9.60 2.09
CA ALA A 31 0.51 -10.36 1.57
C ALA A 31 -0.76 -9.52 1.68
N LEU A 32 -0.85 -8.46 0.88
CA LEU A 32 -2.15 -7.93 0.48
C LEU A 32 -2.33 -8.24 -1.01
N ALA A 33 -2.97 -9.40 -1.23
CA ALA A 33 -3.99 -9.63 -2.25
C ALA A 33 -3.93 -8.73 -3.50
N GLY A 34 -2.95 -8.98 -4.36
CA GLY A 34 -2.91 -8.45 -5.71
C GLY A 34 -2.93 -9.57 -6.72
N SER A 35 -4.04 -10.31 -6.85
CA SER A 35 -4.44 -10.96 -8.11
C SER A 35 -5.76 -11.76 -7.95
N LEU A 36 -6.56 -11.73 -9.02
CA LEU A 36 -7.59 -12.72 -9.39
C LEU A 36 -9.03 -12.59 -8.87
N THR A 37 -9.70 -11.44 -8.99
CA THR A 37 -11.18 -11.43 -9.18
C THR A 37 -11.67 -10.18 -9.93
N SER A 38 -11.38 -10.09 -11.23
CA SER A 38 -12.05 -9.11 -12.11
C SER A 38 -12.95 -9.83 -13.12
N LYS A 39 -14.18 -10.11 -12.68
CA LYS A 39 -15.33 -10.35 -13.56
C LYS A 39 -16.42 -9.34 -13.23
N SER A 40 -16.26 -8.12 -13.74
CA SER A 40 -17.37 -7.20 -13.90
C SER A 40 -17.08 -6.30 -15.09
N LYS A 41 -17.79 -6.57 -16.18
CA LYS A 41 -17.94 -5.65 -17.31
C LYS A 41 -18.50 -4.33 -16.75
N ASN A 42 -17.96 -3.21 -17.21
CA ASN A 42 -18.41 -1.83 -16.99
C ASN A 42 -17.78 -1.12 -15.78
N LYS A 43 -16.56 -0.61 -15.95
CA LYS A 43 -16.07 0.72 -15.49
C LYS A 43 -14.61 0.88 -15.91
N GLU A 44 -14.40 0.98 -17.21
CA GLU A 44 -13.15 1.51 -17.75
C GLU A 44 -13.08 3.02 -17.45
N GLN A 45 -11.86 3.48 -17.15
CA GLN A 45 -11.48 4.88 -16.91
C GLN A 45 -11.86 5.43 -15.52
N ASN A 46 -11.04 5.10 -14.51
CA ASN A 46 -10.53 6.05 -13.48
C ASN A 46 -9.81 5.36 -12.30
N ALA A 47 -9.69 4.03 -12.29
CA ALA A 47 -9.04 3.31 -11.18
C ALA A 47 -7.49 3.23 -11.28
N LEU A 48 -6.88 3.59 -12.41
CA LEU A 48 -5.45 3.28 -12.65
C LEU A 48 -4.46 4.39 -12.26
N ILE A 49 -4.92 5.54 -11.79
CA ILE A 49 -4.05 6.65 -11.34
C ILE A 49 -3.93 6.70 -9.79
N GLY A 50 -4.57 5.77 -9.09
CA GLY A 50 -4.58 5.71 -7.62
C GLY A 50 -3.48 4.86 -6.99
N ALA A 51 -2.85 3.93 -7.72
CA ALA A 51 -1.99 2.91 -7.12
C ALA A 51 -0.63 3.44 -6.62
N ALA A 52 -0.11 4.49 -7.26
CA ALA A 52 1.22 5.02 -6.97
C ALA A 52 1.41 5.50 -5.51
N ILE A 53 0.35 5.86 -4.78
CA ILE A 53 0.41 6.13 -3.34
C ILE A 53 -0.87 5.58 -2.67
N GLY A 54 -1.32 4.41 -3.13
CA GLY A 54 -2.71 3.98 -3.00
C GLY A 54 -3.03 2.87 -2.02
N GLY A 55 -2.03 2.32 -1.31
CA GLY A 55 -2.24 1.18 -0.41
C GLY A 55 -3.06 1.53 0.84
N ALA A 56 -2.48 1.34 2.03
CA ALA A 56 -3.16 1.63 3.30
C ALA A 56 -3.68 3.08 3.39
N LEU A 57 -2.95 4.02 2.80
CA LEU A 57 -3.34 5.42 2.76
C LEU A 57 -4.55 5.67 1.85
N GLY A 58 -4.69 4.90 0.78
CA GLY A 58 -5.85 4.92 -0.11
C GLY A 58 -7.14 4.61 0.62
N TYR A 59 -7.11 3.62 1.50
CA TYR A 59 -8.26 3.18 2.29
C TYR A 59 -8.63 4.16 3.42
N MET A 60 -7.65 4.74 4.11
CA MET A 60 -7.90 5.58 5.28
C MET A 60 -8.11 7.06 4.95
N ILE A 61 -7.36 7.59 3.97
CA ILE A 61 -7.25 9.04 3.70
C ILE A 61 -7.48 9.34 2.20
N GLY A 62 -7.20 8.39 1.32
CA GLY A 62 -6.97 8.65 -0.10
C GLY A 62 -8.21 8.99 -0.93
N ASN A 63 -9.42 8.68 -0.44
CA ASN A 63 -10.67 9.14 -1.07
C ASN A 63 -10.84 10.66 -0.93
N GLU A 64 -10.35 11.22 0.17
CA GLU A 64 -10.46 12.65 0.50
C GLU A 64 -9.23 13.45 0.07
N MET A 65 -8.21 12.77 -0.47
CA MET A 65 -6.98 13.37 -0.95
C MET A 65 -7.09 13.75 -2.43
N ASP A 66 -6.94 15.04 -2.73
CA ASP A 66 -7.03 15.53 -4.10
C ASP A 66 -5.72 15.35 -4.90
N LYS A 67 -5.67 15.89 -6.12
CA LYS A 67 -4.48 15.81 -6.97
C LYS A 67 -3.30 16.65 -6.43
N ALA A 68 -3.58 17.80 -5.84
CA ALA A 68 -2.57 18.69 -5.29
C ALA A 68 -1.92 18.08 -4.04
N ASP A 69 -2.72 17.49 -3.15
CA ASP A 69 -2.26 16.77 -1.96
C ASP A 69 -1.40 15.56 -2.34
N LYS A 70 -1.82 14.77 -3.34
CA LYS A 70 -1.02 13.67 -3.87
C LYS A 70 0.32 14.15 -4.43
N GLN A 71 0.34 15.34 -5.03
CA GLN A 71 1.58 15.94 -5.53
C GLN A 71 2.49 16.39 -4.38
N ARG A 72 1.95 17.09 -3.38
CA ARG A 72 2.71 17.46 -2.17
C ARG A 72 3.29 16.22 -1.49
N LEU A 73 2.50 15.16 -1.37
CA LEU A 73 2.95 13.91 -0.78
C LEU A 73 4.09 13.26 -1.60
N ARG A 74 4.01 13.27 -2.94
CA ARG A 74 5.13 12.84 -3.81
C ARG A 74 6.38 13.67 -3.56
N ASP A 75 6.25 14.99 -3.48
CA ASP A 75 7.38 15.90 -3.25
C ASP A 75 8.05 15.62 -1.91
N VAL A 76 7.28 15.22 -0.88
CA VAL A 76 7.83 14.82 0.41
C VAL A 76 8.68 13.55 0.32
N TYR A 77 8.24 12.55 -0.45
CA TYR A 77 9.04 11.35 -0.67
C TYR A 77 10.33 11.63 -1.45
N GLU A 78 10.24 12.51 -2.47
CA GLU A 78 11.36 12.81 -3.37
C GLU A 78 12.38 13.77 -2.75
N THR A 79 11.94 14.84 -2.09
CA THR A 79 12.81 15.99 -1.76
C THR A 79 12.91 16.31 -0.27
N SER A 80 11.92 15.95 0.55
CA SER A 80 11.97 16.33 1.97
C SER A 80 13.07 15.56 2.72
N PRO A 81 13.85 16.23 3.58
CA PRO A 81 14.84 15.55 4.43
C PRO A 81 14.18 14.55 5.37
N SER A 82 14.88 13.46 5.69
CA SER A 82 14.39 12.49 6.66
C SER A 82 14.18 13.11 8.03
N ASN A 83 13.11 12.69 8.69
CA ASN A 83 12.64 13.15 10.00
C ASN A 83 12.27 14.65 10.06
N LYS A 84 12.02 15.28 8.91
CA LYS A 84 11.48 16.65 8.84
C LYS A 84 10.03 16.64 8.39
N THR A 85 9.15 17.13 9.26
CA THR A 85 7.72 17.21 8.99
C THR A 85 7.43 18.31 7.97
N SER A 86 6.72 17.95 6.90
CA SER A 86 6.11 18.87 5.95
C SER A 86 4.62 18.97 6.25
N SER A 87 4.05 20.17 6.24
CA SER A 87 2.63 20.37 6.56
C SER A 87 1.96 21.30 5.56
N TRP A 88 0.70 21.01 5.23
CA TRP A 88 -0.11 21.89 4.40
C TRP A 88 -1.60 21.78 4.74
N VAL A 89 -2.37 22.77 4.29
CA VAL A 89 -3.83 22.76 4.29
C VAL A 89 -4.28 22.84 2.85
N ASN A 90 -5.19 21.96 2.47
CA ASN A 90 -5.82 22.00 1.17
C ASN A 90 -6.89 23.12 1.16
N PRO A 91 -6.78 24.14 0.30
CA PRO A 91 -7.74 25.25 0.26
C PRO A 91 -9.12 24.85 -0.31
N ASP A 92 -9.19 23.77 -1.11
CA ASP A 92 -10.41 23.33 -1.77
C ASP A 92 -11.27 22.43 -0.86
N SER A 93 -10.62 21.52 -0.10
CA SER A 93 -11.31 20.59 0.81
C SER A 93 -11.26 21.01 2.28
N GLY A 94 -10.31 21.86 2.67
CA GLY A 94 -10.04 22.19 4.08
C GLY A 94 -9.25 21.12 4.85
N ASN A 95 -8.90 20.00 4.19
CA ASN A 95 -8.13 18.92 4.80
C ASN A 95 -6.72 19.39 5.17
N GLN A 96 -6.22 18.92 6.31
CA GLN A 96 -4.88 19.28 6.80
C GLN A 96 -3.99 18.05 6.80
N TYR A 97 -2.73 18.21 6.43
CA TYR A 97 -1.77 17.11 6.37
C TYR A 97 -0.48 17.47 7.08
N ARG A 98 0.10 16.48 7.78
CA ARG A 98 1.46 16.51 8.31
C ARG A 98 2.15 15.22 7.91
N VAL A 99 3.29 15.32 7.25
CA VAL A 99 4.01 14.17 6.71
C VAL A 99 5.44 14.20 7.18
N THR A 100 5.86 13.14 7.86
CA THR A 100 7.22 12.98 8.37
C THR A 100 7.86 11.75 7.71
N PRO A 101 8.73 11.94 6.71
CA PRO A 101 9.37 10.83 6.03
C PRO A 101 10.54 10.29 6.84
N LYS A 102 10.72 8.97 6.86
CA LYS A 102 11.85 8.29 7.52
C LYS A 102 13.06 8.21 6.56
N PRO A 103 14.24 7.71 7.01
CA PRO A 103 15.35 7.41 6.11
C PRO A 103 14.95 6.45 4.99
N ALA A 104 15.46 6.70 3.79
CA ALA A 104 15.30 5.75 2.69
C ALA A 104 16.17 4.51 2.95
N VAL A 105 15.65 3.34 2.57
CA VAL A 105 16.29 2.04 2.73
C VAL A 105 16.30 1.32 1.39
N THR A 106 17.34 0.55 1.12
CA THR A 106 17.39 -0.30 -0.08
C THR A 106 16.86 -1.69 0.26
N SER A 107 15.88 -2.16 -0.50
CA SER A 107 15.30 -3.50 -0.36
C SER A 107 16.30 -4.58 -0.82
N ARG A 108 15.98 -5.85 -0.54
CA ARG A 108 16.79 -7.00 -1.01
C ARG A 108 16.85 -7.11 -2.54
N SER A 109 15.87 -6.55 -3.25
CA SER A 109 15.85 -6.51 -4.73
C SER A 109 16.58 -5.29 -5.31
N GLY A 110 17.19 -4.45 -4.47
CA GLY A 110 17.89 -3.23 -4.90
C GLY A 110 16.98 -2.02 -5.07
N GLN A 111 15.68 -2.13 -4.75
CA GLN A 111 14.73 -1.02 -4.88
C GLN A 111 14.83 -0.09 -3.68
N VAL A 112 14.85 1.22 -3.91
CA VAL A 112 14.85 2.21 -2.84
C VAL A 112 13.42 2.37 -2.30
N CYS A 113 13.22 2.16 -1.01
CA CYS A 113 11.96 2.36 -0.33
C CYS A 113 12.10 3.38 0.81
N ARG A 114 11.01 4.01 1.17
CA ARG A 114 10.97 5.04 2.20
C ARG A 114 9.62 5.01 2.90
N ASP A 115 9.66 5.03 4.22
CA ASP A 115 8.43 5.12 5.02
C ASP A 115 8.10 6.59 5.28
N ALA A 116 6.82 6.91 5.41
CA ALA A 116 6.38 8.19 5.94
C ALA A 116 5.22 7.98 6.90
N GLU A 117 5.26 8.76 7.98
CA GLU A 117 4.16 8.90 8.91
C GLU A 117 3.31 10.08 8.43
N ILE A 118 2.03 9.83 8.17
CA ILE A 118 1.12 10.77 7.53
C ILE A 118 -0.07 10.94 8.47
N GLU A 119 -0.18 12.13 9.02
CA GLU A 119 -1.34 12.57 9.80
C GLU A 119 -2.21 13.45 8.90
N ALA A 120 -3.48 13.09 8.75
CA ALA A 120 -4.47 13.91 8.09
C ALA A 120 -5.58 14.31 9.07
N VAL A 121 -6.10 15.53 8.92
CA VAL A 121 -7.34 15.96 9.56
C VAL A 121 -8.38 16.12 8.45
N ILE A 122 -9.37 15.22 8.45
CA ILE A 122 -10.44 15.11 7.46
C ILE A 122 -11.76 15.18 8.21
N ASP A 123 -12.67 16.09 7.83
CA ASP A 123 -13.96 16.29 8.52
C ASP A 123 -13.83 16.43 10.05
N GLY A 124 -12.74 17.06 10.51
CA GLY A 124 -12.43 17.24 11.93
C GLY A 124 -11.91 16.00 12.65
N ARG A 125 -11.77 14.86 11.96
CA ARG A 125 -11.19 13.62 12.50
C ARG A 125 -9.71 13.53 12.13
N ARG A 126 -8.87 13.19 13.10
CA ARG A 126 -7.45 12.94 12.87
C ARG A 126 -7.24 11.47 12.53
N GLU A 127 -6.69 11.22 11.36
CA GLU A 127 -6.28 9.91 10.87
C GLU A 127 -4.76 9.89 10.75
N THR A 128 -4.12 8.83 11.26
CA THR A 128 -2.68 8.64 11.15
C THR A 128 -2.39 7.32 10.49
N VAL A 129 -1.57 7.35 9.45
CA VAL A 129 -1.15 6.17 8.70
C VAL A 129 0.36 6.20 8.48
N VAL A 130 0.99 5.05 8.63
CA VAL A 130 2.38 4.85 8.18
C VAL A 130 2.32 4.17 6.83
N GLN A 131 2.91 4.81 5.81
CA GLN A 131 2.97 4.26 4.47
C GLN A 131 4.42 4.12 4.01
N ARG A 132 4.74 2.91 3.54
CA ARG A 132 5.93 2.67 2.73
C ARG A 132 5.65 3.02 1.27
N ALA A 133 6.56 3.76 0.66
CA ALA A 133 6.61 3.96 -0.77
C ALA A 133 7.97 3.51 -1.31
N CYS A 134 7.99 2.86 -2.47
CA CYS A 134 9.20 2.41 -3.13
C CYS A 134 9.35 3.10 -4.50
N ARG A 135 10.56 3.55 -4.80
CA ARG A 135 10.91 4.23 -6.03
C ARG A 135 11.05 3.22 -7.16
N LEU A 136 10.28 3.40 -8.21
CA LEU A 136 10.32 2.62 -9.44
C LEU A 136 11.54 3.02 -10.30
N PRO A 137 11.93 2.18 -11.27
CA PRO A 137 13.01 2.50 -12.19
C PRO A 137 12.78 3.78 -13.02
N ASP A 138 11.52 4.14 -13.25
CA ASP A 138 11.12 5.39 -13.94
C ASP A 138 11.15 6.62 -13.03
N GLY A 139 11.58 6.46 -11.77
CA GLY A 139 11.70 7.54 -10.77
C GLY A 139 10.43 7.84 -9.99
N ARG A 140 9.28 7.24 -10.34
CA ARG A 140 8.03 7.43 -9.58
C ARG A 140 8.07 6.68 -8.26
N TRP A 141 7.40 7.21 -7.25
CA TRP A 141 7.16 6.49 -6.00
C TRP A 141 5.84 5.73 -6.09
N GLU A 142 5.87 4.44 -5.74
CA GLU A 142 4.71 3.55 -5.66
C GLU A 142 4.48 3.08 -4.22
N ALA A 143 3.23 2.87 -3.79
CA ALA A 143 2.96 2.27 -2.48
C ALA A 143 3.53 0.85 -2.41
N GLY A 144 4.23 0.53 -1.32
CA GLY A 144 4.82 -0.78 -1.06
C GLY A 144 3.91 -1.74 -0.30
#